data_AF-A0A9W9BY67-F1
#
_entry.id   AF-A0A9W9BY67-F1
#
_cell.length_a   1.000
_cell.length_b   1.000
_cell.length_c   1.000
_cell.angle_alpha   90.00
_cell.angle_beta   90.00
_cell.angle_gamma   90.00
#
_symmetry.space_group_name_H-M   'P 1'
#
loop_
_entity.id
_entity.type
_entity.pdbx_description
1 polymer ?
#
loop_
_entity_poly.entity_id
_entity_poly.type
_entity_poly.pdbx_seq_one_letter_code
_entity_poly.pdbx_strand_id
1 'polypeptide(L)'
;MAACEQAIGDAALYDHSKVADWNTAIIQTILKSLIEATTVKTEGAEPAQPSYKYIANSTVIQHIGSPSEPEKHGRRGMHSAVGAYWNNEKDGTYSYKWEAAEKKGMDIVITITWIAI
;
A
#
# COMPACT_ATOMS: atom_id res chain seq x y z
N MET A 1 4.06 8.68 4.82
CA MET A 1 2.91 8.12 4.07
C MET A 1 1.98 7.56 5.12
N ALA A 2 0.92 8.30 5.46
CA ALA A 2 0.20 8.11 6.72
C ALA A 2 -0.46 6.72 6.86
N ALA A 3 -0.85 6.06 5.77
CA ALA A 3 -1.54 4.77 5.83
C ALA A 3 -0.70 3.64 6.46
N CYS A 4 0.57 3.50 6.07
CA CYS A 4 1.45 2.49 6.69
C CYS A 4 1.75 2.84 8.16
N GLU A 5 2.05 4.09 8.44
CA GLU A 5 2.36 4.56 9.79
C GLU A 5 1.17 4.34 10.74
N GLN A 6 -0.04 4.67 10.28
CA GLN A 6 -1.28 4.48 11.04
C GLN A 6 -1.64 3.00 11.24
N ALA A 7 -1.46 2.16 10.22
CA ALA A 7 -1.81 0.74 10.30
C ALA A 7 -0.84 -0.05 11.19
N ILE A 8 0.47 0.22 11.07
CA ILE A 8 1.50 -0.48 11.84
C ILE A 8 1.57 0.06 13.28
N GLY A 9 1.34 1.37 13.46
CA GLY A 9 1.39 2.04 14.76
C GLY A 9 2.69 1.76 15.52
N ASP A 10 2.53 1.43 16.79
CA ASP A 10 3.64 1.19 17.74
C ASP A 10 4.26 -0.21 17.65
N ALA A 11 3.87 -1.04 16.66
CA ALA A 11 4.44 -2.38 16.52
C ALA A 11 5.96 -2.29 16.36
N ALA A 12 6.71 -2.84 17.32
CA ALA A 12 8.17 -2.74 17.33
C ALA A 12 8.81 -3.68 16.29
N LEU A 13 8.16 -4.80 15.99
CA LEU A 13 8.67 -5.89 15.16
C LEU A 13 7.55 -6.48 14.28
N TYR A 14 7.93 -7.24 13.27
CA TYR A 14 7.01 -8.06 12.49
C TYR A 14 6.20 -9.01 13.37
N ASP A 15 4.90 -9.07 13.14
CA ASP A 15 3.97 -9.98 13.82
C ASP A 15 3.05 -10.60 12.77
N HIS A 16 3.25 -11.88 12.50
CA HIS A 16 2.50 -12.61 11.48
C HIS A 16 0.99 -12.58 11.73
N SER A 17 0.57 -12.58 13.00
CA SER A 17 -0.86 -12.59 13.37
C SER A 17 -1.57 -11.28 13.00
N LYS A 18 -0.82 -10.17 12.87
CA LYS A 18 -1.35 -8.85 12.56
C LYS A 18 -1.27 -8.46 11.09
N VAL A 19 -0.55 -9.24 10.28
CA VAL A 19 -0.32 -8.92 8.85
C VAL A 19 -1.63 -8.75 8.08
N ALA A 20 -2.64 -9.58 8.37
CA ALA A 20 -3.95 -9.46 7.75
C ALA A 20 -4.59 -8.10 8.06
N ASP A 21 -4.65 -7.73 9.34
CA ASP A 21 -5.22 -6.48 9.81
C ASP A 21 -4.45 -5.27 9.27
N TRP A 22 -3.12 -5.32 9.27
CA TRP A 22 -2.26 -4.28 8.70
C TRP A 22 -2.53 -4.05 7.22
N ASN A 23 -2.55 -5.12 6.41
CA ASN A 23 -2.86 -5.00 4.98
C ASN A 23 -4.26 -4.42 4.76
N THR A 24 -5.26 -4.91 5.49
CA THR A 24 -6.64 -4.39 5.38
C THR A 24 -6.71 -2.91 5.74
N ALA A 25 -6.08 -2.48 6.84
CA ALA A 25 -6.06 -1.09 7.27
C ALA A 25 -5.33 -0.17 6.26
N ILE A 26 -4.20 -0.62 5.71
CA ILE A 26 -3.46 0.11 4.67
C ILE A 26 -4.32 0.28 3.41
N ILE A 27 -4.88 -0.82 2.90
CA ILE A 27 -5.70 -0.83 1.68
C ILE A 27 -6.92 0.07 1.85
N GLN A 28 -7.66 -0.06 2.95
CA GLN A 28 -8.86 0.74 3.20
C GLN A 28 -8.54 2.24 3.32
N THR A 29 -7.45 2.59 4.02
CA THR A 29 -7.03 3.99 4.17
C THR A 29 -6.65 4.59 2.83
N ILE A 30 -5.85 3.87 2.02
CA ILE A 30 -5.45 4.33 0.68
C ILE A 30 -6.67 4.53 -0.22
N LEU A 31 -7.57 3.54 -0.29
CA LEU A 31 -8.76 3.63 -1.14
C LEU A 31 -9.65 4.81 -0.75
N LYS A 32 -9.89 5.01 0.56
CA LYS A 32 -10.67 6.16 1.07
C LYS A 32 -10.02 7.48 0.66
N SER A 33 -8.71 7.63 0.89
CA SER A 33 -7.98 8.85 0.56
C SER A 33 -7.96 9.14 -0.94
N LEU A 34 -7.78 8.13 -1.79
CA LEU A 34 -7.82 8.29 -3.24
C LEU A 34 -9.21 8.75 -3.70
N ILE A 35 -10.25 8.04 -3.30
CA ILE A 35 -11.64 8.39 -3.66
C ILE A 35 -11.97 9.81 -3.21
N GLU A 36 -11.65 10.17 -1.97
CA GLU A 36 -11.93 11.51 -1.45
C GLU A 36 -11.18 12.60 -2.23
N ALA A 37 -9.91 12.37 -2.57
CA ALA A 37 -9.09 13.34 -3.28
C ALA A 37 -9.49 13.52 -4.75
N THR A 38 -10.10 12.50 -5.38
CA THR A 38 -10.45 12.52 -6.81
C THR A 38 -11.93 12.66 -7.09
N THR A 39 -12.78 12.64 -6.07
CA THR A 39 -14.21 12.94 -6.22
C THR A 39 -14.37 14.44 -6.45
N VAL A 40 -14.96 14.82 -7.58
CA VAL A 40 -15.26 16.22 -7.89
C VAL A 40 -16.37 16.70 -6.94
N LYS A 41 -16.03 17.67 -6.08
CA LYS A 41 -16.99 18.34 -5.20
C LYS A 41 -17.38 19.67 -5.85
N THR A 42 -18.55 19.74 -6.46
CA THR A 42 -19.12 21.00 -6.98
C THR A 42 -20.11 21.53 -5.96
N GLU A 43 -19.92 22.76 -5.47
CA GLU A 43 -20.84 23.39 -4.52
C GLU A 43 -22.26 23.48 -5.09
N GLY A 44 -23.24 22.97 -4.34
CA GLY A 44 -24.66 22.98 -4.72
C GLY A 44 -25.12 21.86 -5.65
N ALA A 45 -24.25 20.88 -5.97
CA ALA A 45 -24.61 19.69 -6.75
C ALA A 45 -24.36 18.39 -5.96
N GLU A 46 -25.08 17.33 -6.30
CA GLU A 46 -24.82 15.98 -5.80
C GLU A 46 -23.37 15.56 -6.13
N PRO A 47 -22.69 14.81 -5.24
CA PRO A 47 -21.35 14.32 -5.51
C PRO A 47 -21.30 13.55 -6.83
N ALA A 48 -20.48 14.02 -7.78
CA ALA A 48 -20.27 13.29 -9.02
C ALA A 48 -19.54 11.97 -8.71
N GLN A 49 -19.88 10.91 -9.44
CA GLN A 49 -19.18 9.63 -9.35
C GLN A 49 -17.65 9.81 -9.55
N PRO A 50 -16.78 9.09 -8.81
CA PRO A 50 -15.35 9.18 -8.99
C PRO A 50 -14.93 8.87 -10.43
N SER A 51 -14.04 9.68 -11.01
CA SER A 51 -13.63 9.52 -12.42
C SER A 51 -12.75 8.29 -12.69
N TYR A 52 -12.38 7.54 -11.65
CA TYR A 52 -11.48 6.40 -11.74
C TYR A 52 -11.97 5.26 -10.84
N LYS A 53 -11.69 4.03 -11.28
CA LYS A 53 -11.68 2.84 -10.42
C LYS A 53 -10.27 2.63 -9.88
N TYR A 54 -10.17 2.23 -8.62
CA TYR A 54 -8.88 2.01 -7.94
C TYR A 54 -8.71 0.56 -7.52
N ILE A 55 -7.49 0.06 -7.69
CA ILE A 55 -7.02 -1.22 -7.16
C ILE A 55 -5.83 -0.91 -6.27
N ALA A 56 -5.88 -1.34 -5.01
CA ALA A 56 -4.77 -1.19 -4.06
C ALA A 56 -4.31 -2.57 -3.60
N ASN A 57 -3.03 -2.87 -3.83
CA ASN A 57 -2.32 -4.03 -3.32
C ASN A 57 -1.38 -3.58 -2.20
N SER A 58 -1.37 -4.30 -1.10
CA SER A 58 -0.40 -4.14 -0.02
C SER A 58 0.23 -5.50 0.28
N THR A 59 1.56 -5.53 0.36
CA THR A 59 2.34 -6.73 0.62
C THR A 59 3.30 -6.45 1.77
N VAL A 60 3.16 -7.17 2.88
CA VAL A 60 4.08 -7.14 4.03
C VAL A 60 5.01 -8.35 3.97
N ILE A 61 6.31 -8.12 4.07
CA ILE A 61 7.36 -9.12 3.83
C ILE A 61 8.25 -9.19 5.06
N GLN A 62 8.28 -10.34 5.73
CA GLN A 62 9.21 -10.55 6.84
C GLN A 62 10.65 -10.67 6.34
N HIS A 63 11.59 -10.04 7.05
CA HIS A 63 13.02 -10.29 6.83
C HIS A 63 13.44 -11.67 7.33
N ILE A 64 14.49 -12.25 6.76
CA ILE A 64 15.04 -13.52 7.22
C ILE A 64 15.84 -13.27 8.49
N GLY A 65 15.63 -14.10 9.51
CA GLY A 65 16.35 -14.03 10.79
C GLY A 65 15.43 -13.63 11.95
N SER A 66 15.89 -13.87 13.17
CA SER A 66 15.25 -13.33 14.36
C SER A 66 15.68 -11.87 14.53
N PRO A 67 14.80 -10.94 14.94
CA PRO A 67 15.19 -9.58 15.32
C PRO A 67 16.28 -9.52 16.40
N SER A 68 16.44 -10.61 17.17
CA SER A 68 17.49 -10.78 18.19
C SER A 68 18.86 -11.16 17.61
N GLU A 69 18.97 -11.48 16.31
CA GLU A 69 20.22 -11.90 15.65
C GLU A 69 20.48 -11.05 14.38
N PRO A 70 20.78 -9.75 14.53
CA PRO A 70 20.95 -8.80 13.43
C PRO A 70 21.95 -9.23 12.36
N GLU A 71 22.96 -10.02 12.72
CA GLU A 71 24.01 -10.50 11.81
C GLU A 71 23.52 -11.60 10.85
N LYS A 72 22.39 -12.23 11.17
CA LYS A 72 21.69 -13.20 10.31
C LYS A 72 20.57 -12.55 9.49
N HIS A 73 20.44 -11.22 9.55
CA HIS A 73 19.41 -10.51 8.79
C HIS A 73 19.71 -10.61 7.29
N GLY A 74 18.90 -11.39 6.59
CA GLY A 74 18.91 -11.50 5.13
C GLY A 74 17.64 -10.95 4.54
N ARG A 75 17.72 -10.32 3.36
CA ARG A 75 16.52 -10.01 2.56
C ARG A 75 16.21 -11.17 1.64
N ARG A 76 14.92 -11.52 1.53
CA ARG A 76 14.46 -12.36 0.42
C ARG A 76 14.46 -11.50 -0.84
N GLY A 77 15.12 -11.95 -1.91
CA GLY A 77 14.98 -11.30 -3.20
C GLY A 77 13.53 -11.41 -3.67
N MET A 78 12.87 -10.28 -3.91
CA MET A 78 11.51 -10.23 -4.43
C MET A 78 11.46 -9.26 -5.61
N HIS A 79 11.00 -9.75 -6.77
CA HIS A 79 10.73 -8.93 -7.94
C HIS A 79 9.21 -8.95 -8.18
N SER A 80 8.62 -7.76 -8.29
CA SER A 80 7.21 -7.57 -8.61
C SER A 80 7.09 -6.70 -9.85
N ALA A 81 6.28 -7.15 -10.81
CA ALA A 81 6.00 -6.44 -12.04
C ALA A 81 4.51 -6.53 -12.36
N VAL A 82 3.96 -5.47 -12.95
CA VAL A 82 2.55 -5.39 -13.38
C VAL A 82 2.53 -5.13 -14.88
N GLY A 83 1.82 -5.98 -15.62
CA GLY A 83 1.48 -5.77 -17.02
C GLY A 83 -0.02 -5.57 -17.18
N ALA A 84 -0.42 -4.75 -18.14
CA ALA A 84 -1.83 -4.44 -18.38
C ALA A 84 -2.11 -4.15 -19.85
N TYR A 85 -3.37 -4.34 -20.25
CA TYR A 85 -3.94 -3.86 -21.50
C TYR A 85 -5.00 -2.82 -21.17
N TRP A 86 -4.67 -1.54 -21.38
CA TRP A 86 -5.45 -0.42 -20.88
C TRP A 86 -5.26 0.84 -21.74
N ASN A 87 -5.86 1.97 -21.33
CA ASN A 87 -5.61 3.26 -21.97
C ASN A 87 -4.29 3.87 -21.45
N ASN A 88 -3.27 3.92 -22.31
CA ASN A 88 -1.94 4.43 -21.95
C ASN A 88 -1.88 5.90 -21.52
N GLU A 89 -2.89 6.71 -21.85
CA GLU A 89 -2.92 8.14 -21.50
C GLU A 89 -3.63 8.41 -20.17
N LYS A 90 -4.50 7.50 -19.73
CA LYS A 90 -5.41 7.73 -18.60
C LYS A 90 -5.24 6.76 -17.45
N ASP A 91 -4.81 5.54 -17.75
CA ASP A 91 -4.66 4.46 -16.80
C ASP A 91 -3.20 4.33 -16.38
N GLY A 92 -2.95 3.80 -15.19
CA GLY A 92 -1.59 3.66 -14.73
C GLY A 92 -1.45 2.89 -13.44
N THR A 93 -0.19 2.60 -13.11
CA THR A 93 0.19 1.92 -11.87
C THR A 93 1.36 2.64 -11.22
N TYR A 94 1.27 2.81 -9.91
CA TYR A 94 2.31 3.37 -9.06
C TYR A 94 2.69 2.34 -8.00
N SER A 95 3.99 2.12 -7.80
CA SER A 95 4.50 1.24 -6.74
C SER A 95 5.39 2.02 -5.78
N TYR A 96 5.25 1.74 -4.49
CA TYR A 96 5.97 2.39 -3.41
C TYR A 96 6.40 1.38 -2.36
N LYS A 97 7.63 1.52 -1.87
CA LYS A 97 8.16 0.77 -0.73
C LYS A 97 8.26 1.69 0.48
N TRP A 98 7.65 1.31 1.59
CA TRP A 98 7.72 2.07 2.84
C TRP A 98 8.93 1.64 3.66
N GLU A 99 10.00 2.44 3.58
CA GLU A 99 11.31 2.11 4.16
C GLU A 99 11.33 2.07 5.70
N ALA A 100 10.41 2.74 6.40
CA ALA A 100 10.42 2.75 7.87
C ALA A 100 10.08 1.38 8.49
N ALA A 101 9.46 0.48 7.72
CA ALA A 101 9.25 -0.90 8.13
C ALA A 101 10.58 -1.67 8.28
N GLU A 102 11.64 -1.26 7.57
CA GLU A 102 12.91 -1.99 7.54
C GLU A 102 13.50 -2.14 8.94
N LYS A 103 13.43 -1.06 9.75
CA LYS A 103 13.86 -1.05 11.15
C LYS A 103 13.05 -1.98 12.05
N LYS A 104 11.85 -2.39 11.62
CA LYS A 104 10.94 -3.31 12.32
C LYS A 104 11.08 -4.76 11.83
N GLY A 105 12.09 -5.05 11.00
CA GLY A 105 12.36 -6.40 10.49
C GLY A 105 11.39 -6.86 9.38
N MET A 106 10.79 -5.91 8.65
CA MET A 106 9.91 -6.20 7.53
C MET A 106 10.02 -5.14 6.42
N ASP A 107 9.57 -5.47 5.22
CA ASP A 107 9.34 -4.51 4.15
C ASP A 107 7.83 -4.43 3.87
N ILE A 108 7.33 -3.23 3.54
CA ILE A 108 5.94 -3.04 3.08
C ILE A 108 5.99 -2.42 1.70
N VAL A 109 5.43 -3.14 0.72
CA VAL A 109 5.31 -2.68 -0.67
C VAL A 109 3.83 -2.45 -0.97
N ILE A 110 3.53 -1.30 -1.56
CA ILE A 110 2.20 -0.89 -1.98
C ILE A 110 2.22 -0.71 -3.49
N THR A 111 1.20 -1.23 -4.16
CA THR A 111 0.95 -0.97 -5.58
C THR A 111 -0.46 -0.45 -5.75
N ILE A 112 -0.61 0.68 -6.42
CA ILE A 112 -1.89 1.33 -6.71
C ILE A 112 -2.05 1.34 -8.22
N THR A 113 -3.16 0.83 -8.72
CA THR A 113 -3.57 0.93 -10.12
C THR A 113 -4.85 1.75 -10.21
N TRP A 114 -4.92 2.67 -11.16
CA TRP A 114 -6.12 3.43 -11.46
C TRP A 114 -6.55 3.21 -12.92
N ILE A 115 -7.85 3.13 -13.12
CA ILE A 115 -8.49 2.96 -14.43
C ILE A 115 -9.53 4.05 -14.59
N ALA A 116 -9.38 4.92 -15.60
CA ALA A 116 -10.34 5.97 -15.90
C ALA A 116 -11.66 5.38 -16.38
N ILE A 117 -12.76 6.05 -16.05
CA ILE A 117 -14.13 5.71 -16.48
C ILE A 117 -14.53 6.54 -17.69
#